data_AF-A0A7J3JQI8-F1
#
_entry.id   AF-A0A7J3JQI8-F1
#
_cell.length_a   1.000
_cell.length_b   1.000
_cell.length_c   1.000
_cell.angle_alpha   90.00
_cell.angle_beta   90.00
_cell.angle_gamma   90.00
#
_symmetry.space_group_name_H-M   'P 1'
#
loop_
_entity.id
_entity.type
_entity.pdbx_description
1 polymer ?
#
loop_
_entity_poly.entity_id
_entity_poly.type
_entity_poly.pdbx_seq_one_letter_code
_entity_poly.pdbx_strand_id
1 'polypeptide(L)'
;MSSDTTTFCIYKICLDTHQVYRLLSTIAALYREKLYEYNSMIKDTGYYLKPFHIVTKKYGNKIKTYYYYGRYWYRLSAQGSRLKWYYVGSRKPLQNLPDPPINPLILIKIVSSGDENCLCLLEYHKGDLEMVLGYLKRALPLSEIDGDPSKVLPISL
;
A
#
# COMPACT_ATOMS: atom_id res chain seq x y z
N MET A 1 1.44 -21.52 23.91
CA MET A 1 0.74 -20.30 24.37
C MET A 1 0.45 -19.45 23.15
N SER A 2 -0.76 -19.54 22.58
CA SER A 2 -1.20 -18.66 21.50
C SER A 2 -1.71 -17.37 22.14
N SER A 3 -0.95 -16.28 22.01
CA SER A 3 -1.46 -14.96 22.30
C SER A 3 -2.46 -14.59 21.21
N ASP A 4 -3.76 -14.73 21.49
CA ASP A 4 -4.81 -14.09 20.72
C ASP A 4 -4.68 -12.58 20.91
N THR A 5 -3.86 -11.96 20.06
CA THR A 5 -3.87 -10.50 19.88
C THR A 5 -5.21 -10.14 19.24
N THR A 6 -6.22 -9.93 20.07
CA THR A 6 -7.49 -9.33 19.68
C THR A 6 -7.15 -7.97 19.07
N THR A 7 -7.14 -7.88 17.74
CA THR A 7 -6.83 -6.62 17.07
C THR A 7 -8.05 -5.72 17.16
N PHE A 8 -7.99 -4.70 17.99
CA PHE A 8 -9.08 -3.75 18.18
C PHE A 8 -9.14 -2.75 17.02
N CYS A 9 -10.34 -2.52 16.50
CA CYS A 9 -10.62 -1.48 15.50
C CYS A 9 -10.75 -0.15 16.25
N ILE A 10 -9.71 0.69 16.19
CA ILE A 10 -9.69 2.00 16.88
C ILE A 10 -10.58 2.99 16.15
N TYR A 11 -10.57 2.95 14.82
CA TYR A 11 -11.31 3.88 13.98
C TYR A 11 -11.99 3.13 12.85
N LYS A 12 -13.28 3.41 12.67
CA LYS A 12 -14.14 2.74 11.69
C LYS A 12 -14.73 3.79 10.75
N ILE A 13 -14.51 3.61 9.45
CA ILE A 13 -15.19 4.38 8.39
C ILE A 13 -15.91 3.38 7.50
N CYS A 14 -17.20 3.56 7.26
CA CYS A 14 -17.93 2.78 6.27
C CYS A 14 -18.12 3.60 5.00
N LEU A 15 -17.81 2.99 3.88
CA LEU A 15 -17.79 3.60 2.55
C LEU A 15 -18.45 2.63 1.56
N ASP A 16 -19.01 3.17 0.48
CA ASP A 16 -19.42 2.33 -0.64
C ASP A 16 -18.19 1.70 -1.33
N THR A 17 -18.42 0.65 -2.12
CA THR A 17 -17.34 -0.09 -2.80
C THR A 17 -16.43 0.82 -3.65
N HIS A 18 -16.99 1.79 -4.38
CA HIS A 18 -16.22 2.70 -5.22
C HIS A 18 -15.37 3.66 -4.39
N GLN A 19 -15.92 4.21 -3.31
CA GLN A 19 -15.21 5.05 -2.36
C GLN A 19 -14.04 4.31 -1.69
N VAL A 20 -14.21 3.02 -1.32
CA VAL A 20 -13.11 2.19 -0.81
C VAL A 20 -11.99 2.07 -1.84
N TYR A 21 -12.32 1.75 -3.09
CA TYR A 21 -11.32 1.60 -4.15
C TYR A 21 -10.55 2.90 -4.37
N ARG A 22 -11.25 4.05 -4.40
CA ARG A 22 -10.61 5.37 -4.49
C ARG A 22 -9.66 5.61 -3.32
N LEU A 23 -10.12 5.36 -2.10
CA LEU A 23 -9.32 5.55 -0.88
C LEU A 23 -8.05 4.70 -0.90
N LEU A 24 -8.16 3.39 -1.16
CA LEU A 24 -7.01 2.48 -1.21
C LEU A 24 -6.04 2.86 -2.33
N SER A 25 -6.55 3.28 -3.49
CA SER A 25 -5.72 3.70 -4.63
C SER A 25 -4.94 4.97 -4.30
N THR A 26 -5.57 5.93 -3.62
CA THR A 26 -4.91 7.16 -3.18
C THR A 26 -3.84 6.86 -2.13
N ILE A 27 -4.14 6.02 -1.14
CA ILE A 27 -3.16 5.59 -0.13
C ILE A 27 -1.96 4.90 -0.79
N ALA A 28 -2.22 4.00 -1.75
CA ALA A 28 -1.18 3.31 -2.50
C ALA A 28 -0.31 4.29 -3.32
N ALA A 29 -0.91 5.29 -3.96
CA ALA A 29 -0.19 6.30 -4.73
C ALA A 29 0.72 7.15 -3.85
N LEU A 30 0.21 7.65 -2.72
CA LEU A 30 0.99 8.43 -1.76
C LEU A 30 2.10 7.60 -1.11
N TYR A 31 1.88 6.31 -0.83
CA TYR A 31 2.91 5.43 -0.31
C TYR A 31 3.99 5.12 -1.36
N ARG A 32 3.60 4.96 -2.63
CA ARG A 32 4.52 4.79 -3.75
C ARG A 32 5.49 5.97 -3.87
N GLU A 33 5.02 7.21 -3.71
CA GLU A 33 5.89 8.39 -3.68
C GLU A 33 6.93 8.30 -2.57
N LYS A 34 6.53 7.92 -1.36
CA LYS A 34 7.47 7.71 -0.24
C LYS A 34 8.48 6.60 -0.49
N LEU A 35 8.08 5.52 -1.17
CA LEU A 35 9.02 4.48 -1.58
C LEU A 35 10.00 4.97 -2.66
N TYR A 36 9.59 5.85 -3.56
CA TYR A 36 10.50 6.46 -4.54
C TYR A 36 11.48 7.42 -3.88
N GLU A 37 11.02 8.27 -2.97
CA GLU A 37 11.89 9.12 -2.14
C GLU A 37 12.92 8.26 -1.41
N TYR A 38 12.47 7.22 -0.72
CA TYR A 38 13.33 6.28 0.00
C TYR A 38 14.36 5.59 -0.92
N ASN A 39 13.91 5.02 -2.03
CA ASN A 39 14.79 4.37 -3.00
C ASN A 39 15.80 5.33 -3.62
N SER A 40 15.46 6.61 -3.80
CA SER A 40 16.39 7.63 -4.27
C SER A 40 17.50 7.89 -3.25
N MET A 41 17.17 7.93 -1.95
CA MET A 41 18.16 8.09 -0.87
C MET A 41 19.16 6.93 -0.79
N ILE A 42 18.72 5.70 -1.09
CA ILE A 42 19.55 4.50 -0.94
C ILE A 42 20.11 3.97 -2.28
N LYS A 43 19.93 4.69 -3.38
CA LYS A 43 20.21 4.22 -4.75
C LYS A 43 21.64 3.70 -4.94
N ASP A 44 22.60 4.32 -4.27
CA ASP A 44 24.03 4.00 -4.39
C ASP A 44 24.40 2.68 -3.71
N THR A 45 23.49 2.11 -2.90
CA THR A 45 23.68 0.78 -2.31
C THR A 45 23.37 -0.36 -3.27
N GLY A 46 22.70 -0.08 -4.39
CA GLY A 46 22.23 -1.08 -5.35
C GLY A 46 21.02 -1.89 -4.89
N TYR A 47 20.49 -1.63 -3.68
CA TYR A 47 19.29 -2.27 -3.13
C TYR A 47 18.09 -1.33 -3.18
N TYR A 48 16.92 -1.91 -3.43
CA TYR A 48 15.67 -1.19 -3.66
C TYR A 48 14.50 -1.95 -3.06
N LEU A 49 13.54 -1.24 -2.49
CA LEU A 49 12.21 -1.78 -2.21
C LEU A 49 11.36 -1.68 -3.46
N LYS A 50 10.80 -2.80 -3.92
CA LYS A 50 9.91 -2.77 -5.08
C LYS A 50 8.61 -2.05 -4.71
N PRO A 51 8.28 -0.91 -5.35
CA PRO A 51 7.16 -0.09 -4.94
C PRO A 51 5.82 -0.75 -5.26
N PHE A 52 5.76 -1.55 -6.32
CA PHE A 52 4.54 -2.16 -6.79
C PHE A 52 4.76 -3.55 -7.35
N HIS A 53 3.98 -4.52 -6.88
CA HIS A 53 3.88 -5.84 -7.49
C HIS A 53 2.43 -6.30 -7.44
N ILE A 54 1.78 -6.30 -8.61
CA ILE A 54 0.49 -6.95 -8.78
C ILE A 54 0.73 -8.40 -9.17
N VAL A 55 0.03 -9.32 -8.51
CA VAL A 55 -0.08 -10.71 -8.94
C VAL A 55 -1.55 -11.04 -9.14
N THR A 56 -1.93 -11.37 -10.35
CA THR A 56 -3.27 -11.90 -10.64
C THR A 56 -3.21 -13.43 -10.65
N LYS A 57 -4.02 -14.08 -9.82
CA LYS A 57 -4.16 -15.55 -9.80
C LYS A 57 -5.60 -15.94 -10.12
N LYS A 58 -5.74 -16.89 -11.04
CA LYS A 58 -7.02 -17.49 -11.39
C LYS A 58 -7.26 -18.72 -10.52
N TYR A 59 -8.42 -18.78 -9.88
CA TYR A 59 -8.90 -19.90 -9.07
C TYR A 59 -10.25 -20.36 -9.62
N GLY A 60 -10.22 -21.30 -10.57
CA GLY A 60 -11.43 -21.70 -11.32
C GLY A 60 -12.05 -20.51 -12.05
N ASN A 61 -13.30 -20.16 -11.69
CA ASN A 61 -14.05 -19.03 -12.25
C ASN A 61 -13.81 -17.71 -11.50
N LYS A 62 -12.97 -17.69 -10.46
CA LYS A 62 -12.65 -16.48 -9.69
C LYS A 62 -11.26 -15.96 -10.06
N ILE A 63 -11.13 -14.65 -10.21
CA ILE A 63 -9.83 -13.98 -10.37
C ILE A 63 -9.53 -13.26 -9.05
N LYS A 64 -8.35 -13.51 -8.49
CA LYS A 64 -7.88 -12.81 -7.29
C LYS A 64 -6.61 -12.05 -7.62
N THR A 65 -6.65 -10.74 -7.43
CA THR A 65 -5.53 -9.84 -7.65
C THR A 65 -4.93 -9.46 -6.30
N TYR A 66 -3.63 -9.68 -6.15
CA TYR A 66 -2.86 -9.36 -4.96
C TYR A 66 -1.98 -8.15 -5.27
N TYR A 67 -2.06 -7.13 -4.42
CA TYR A 67 -1.24 -5.93 -4.52
C TYR A 67 -0.20 -5.95 -3.39
N TYR A 68 1.08 -6.04 -3.74
CA TYR A 68 2.19 -5.98 -2.79
C TYR A 68 2.95 -4.66 -2.98
N TYR A 69 3.12 -3.92 -1.88
CA TYR A 69 3.83 -2.65 -1.86
C TYR A 69 5.00 -2.70 -0.88
N GLY A 70 6.21 -2.42 -1.35
CA GLY A 70 7.40 -2.23 -0.51
C GLY A 70 7.73 -3.42 0.42
N ARG A 71 7.25 -4.63 0.11
CA ARG A 71 7.41 -5.81 0.98
C ARG A 71 8.75 -6.54 0.78
N TYR A 72 9.32 -6.36 -0.40
CA TYR A 72 10.41 -7.18 -0.88
C TYR A 72 11.55 -6.31 -1.38
N TRP A 73 12.75 -6.70 -0.96
CA TRP A 73 14.01 -6.12 -1.35
C TRP A 73 14.51 -6.76 -2.63
N TYR A 74 15.06 -5.92 -3.48
CA TYR A 74 15.66 -6.31 -4.74
C TYR A 74 17.01 -5.66 -4.92
N ARG A 75 17.90 -6.34 -5.63
CA ARG A 75 19.12 -5.76 -6.17
C ARG A 75 18.92 -5.45 -7.64
N LEU A 76 19.31 -4.25 -8.07
CA LEU A 76 19.33 -3.88 -9.48
C LEU A 76 20.69 -4.20 -10.08
N SER A 77 20.69 -4.83 -11.26
CA SER A 77 21.90 -5.00 -12.07
C SER A 77 21.62 -4.56 -13.50
N ALA A 78 22.50 -3.73 -14.05
CA ALA A 78 22.52 -3.42 -15.47
C ALA A 78 23.28 -4.54 -16.19
N GLN A 79 22.60 -5.26 -17.08
CA GLN A 79 23.23 -6.25 -17.95
C GLN A 79 22.97 -5.82 -19.40
N GLY A 80 23.95 -5.12 -19.99
CA GLY A 80 23.79 -4.45 -21.29
C GLY A 80 22.75 -3.33 -21.19
N SER A 81 21.79 -3.29 -22.13
CA SER A 81 20.70 -2.31 -22.16
C SER A 81 19.53 -2.63 -21.23
N ARG A 82 19.53 -3.79 -20.56
CA ARG A 82 18.40 -4.25 -19.75
C ARG A 82 18.71 -4.14 -18.26
N LEU A 83 17.79 -3.52 -17.54
CA LEU A 83 17.78 -3.48 -16.08
C LEU A 83 17.12 -4.76 -15.55
N LYS A 84 17.85 -5.53 -14.73
CA LYS A 84 17.34 -6.74 -14.08
C LYS A 84 17.16 -6.53 -12.58
N TRP A 85 16.02 -6.98 -12.07
CA TRP A 85 15.67 -6.98 -10.66
C TRP A 85 15.88 -8.39 -10.08
N TYR A 86 16.76 -8.51 -9.09
CA TYR A 86 17.03 -9.77 -8.39
C TYR A 86 16.38 -9.74 -7.03
N TYR A 87 15.47 -10.68 -6.75
CA TYR A 87 14.83 -10.78 -5.43
C TYR A 87 15.87 -11.14 -4.36
N VAL A 88 15.89 -10.39 -3.27
CA VAL A 88 16.84 -10.55 -2.16
C VAL A 88 16.15 -11.13 -0.93
N GLY A 89 14.91 -10.72 -0.64
CA GLY A 89 14.19 -11.18 0.54
C GLY A 89 13.14 -10.19 1.02
N SER A 90 12.51 -10.49 2.15
CA SER A 90 11.58 -9.59 2.84
C SER A 90 12.22 -8.79 3.98
N ARG A 91 13.48 -9.08 4.34
CA ARG A 91 14.22 -8.39 5.42
C ARG A 91 15.22 -7.39 4.83
N LYS A 92 15.48 -6.32 5.58
CA LYS A 92 16.47 -5.28 5.23
C LYS A 92 17.83 -5.95 4.96
N PRO A 93 18.41 -5.81 3.75
CA PRO A 93 19.58 -6.58 3.35
C PRO A 93 20.89 -6.06 3.96
N LEU A 94 20.91 -4.78 4.31
CA LEU A 94 22.07 -4.11 4.92
C LEU A 94 21.61 -3.37 6.18
N GLN A 95 22.29 -3.58 7.31
CA GLN A 95 21.86 -3.02 8.60
C GLN A 95 21.95 -1.48 8.64
N ASN A 96 22.93 -0.90 7.94
CA ASN A 96 23.19 0.53 7.89
C ASN A 96 22.23 1.32 6.98
N LEU A 97 21.32 0.64 6.25
CA LEU A 97 20.28 1.34 5.51
C LEU A 97 19.30 2.02 6.48
N PRO A 98 18.81 3.23 6.17
CA PRO A 98 17.72 3.84 6.91
C PRO A 98 16.50 2.91 6.89
N ASP A 99 15.64 2.99 7.89
CA ASP A 99 14.43 2.18 7.88
C ASP A 99 13.46 2.64 6.79
N PRO A 100 12.79 1.71 6.09
CA PRO A 100 11.85 2.07 5.03
C PRO A 100 10.59 2.72 5.60
N PRO A 101 9.86 3.51 4.78
CA PRO A 101 8.57 4.03 5.18
C PRO A 101 7.60 2.88 5.49
N ILE A 102 6.80 3.05 6.54
CA ILE A 102 5.79 2.05 6.92
C ILE A 102 4.70 2.02 5.86
N ASN A 103 4.33 0.82 5.42
CA ASN A 103 3.23 0.64 4.47
C ASN A 103 1.88 0.90 5.18
N PRO A 104 1.15 1.98 4.89
CA PRO A 104 -0.08 2.33 5.59
C PRO A 104 -1.19 1.27 5.42
N LEU A 105 -1.14 0.45 4.37
CA LEU A 105 -2.13 -0.60 4.13
C LEU A 105 -2.03 -1.76 5.14
N ILE A 106 -0.91 -1.93 5.87
CA ILE A 106 -0.81 -2.97 6.91
C ILE A 106 -1.66 -2.63 8.15
N LEU A 107 -2.08 -1.37 8.27
CA LEU A 107 -2.83 -0.83 9.40
C LEU A 107 -4.34 -0.74 9.10
N ILE A 108 -4.75 -1.17 7.91
CA ILE A 108 -6.13 -1.10 7.43
C ILE A 108 -6.68 -2.51 7.27
N LYS A 109 -7.72 -2.83 8.04
CA LYS A 109 -8.55 -4.03 7.84
C LYS A 109 -9.85 -3.63 7.17
N ILE A 110 -10.20 -4.25 6.06
CA ILE A 110 -11.49 -4.05 5.40
C ILE A 110 -12.43 -5.14 5.86
N VAL A 111 -13.60 -4.75 6.37
CA VAL A 111 -14.69 -5.63 6.78
C VAL A 111 -15.89 -5.31 5.91
N SER A 112 -16.28 -6.25 5.05
CA SER A 112 -17.48 -6.13 4.21
C SER A 112 -18.69 -6.72 4.92
N SER A 113 -19.81 -6.01 4.91
CA SER A 113 -21.10 -6.48 5.45
C SER A 113 -22.23 -6.01 4.54
N GLY A 114 -22.73 -6.90 3.69
CA GLY A 114 -23.69 -6.52 2.63
C GLY A 114 -23.00 -5.68 1.54
N ASP A 115 -23.63 -4.56 1.15
CA ASP A 115 -23.11 -3.63 0.13
C ASP A 115 -22.16 -2.55 0.71
N GLU A 116 -22.07 -2.47 2.04
CA GLU A 116 -21.18 -1.54 2.74
C GLU A 116 -19.84 -2.20 3.08
N ASN A 117 -18.77 -1.42 2.91
CA ASN A 117 -17.42 -1.82 3.28
C ASN A 117 -16.92 -0.89 4.37
N CYS A 118 -16.62 -1.46 5.53
CA CYS A 118 -16.06 -0.71 6.64
C CYS A 118 -14.55 -0.92 6.74
N LEU A 119 -13.79 0.16 6.62
CA LEU A 119 -12.38 0.20 6.94
C LEU A 119 -12.23 0.35 8.44
N CYS A 120 -11.46 -0.56 9.03
CA CYS A 120 -11.05 -0.57 10.41
C CYS A 120 -9.55 -0.28 10.49
N LEU A 121 -9.19 0.83 11.12
CA LEU A 121 -7.80 1.07 11.51
C LEU A 121 -7.48 0.22 12.73
N LEU A 122 -6.43 -0.58 12.59
CA LEU A 122 -5.96 -1.47 13.62
C LEU A 122 -5.09 -0.70 14.61
N GLU A 123 -5.19 -1.06 15.90
CA GLU A 123 -4.25 -0.56 16.89
C GLU A 123 -2.82 -0.99 16.55
N TYR A 124 -1.96 0.00 16.39
CA TYR A 124 -0.53 -0.15 16.17
C TYR A 124 0.15 1.08 16.78
N HIS A 125 1.45 1.02 17.07
CA HIS A 125 2.18 2.02 17.85
C HIS A 125 1.74 3.47 17.55
N LYS A 126 1.59 4.32 18.58
CA LYS A 126 0.94 5.65 18.50
C LYS A 126 1.42 6.54 17.33
N GLY A 127 2.70 6.45 16.92
CA GLY A 127 3.24 7.21 15.79
C GLY A 127 2.69 6.79 14.42
N ASP A 128 2.27 5.54 14.28
CA ASP A 128 1.82 4.97 13.01
C ASP A 128 0.36 5.34 12.70
N LEU A 129 -0.44 5.58 13.75
CA LEU A 129 -1.80 6.07 13.62
C LEU A 129 -1.84 7.48 13.01
N GLU A 130 -1.01 8.41 13.50
CA GLU A 130 -0.96 9.78 12.96
C GLU A 130 -0.57 9.81 11.48
N MET A 131 0.38 8.95 11.09
CA MET A 131 0.77 8.80 9.69
C MET A 131 -0.41 8.32 8.83
N VAL A 132 -1.11 7.25 9.25
CA VAL A 132 -2.27 6.73 8.52
C VAL A 132 -3.40 7.75 8.48
N LEU A 133 -3.67 8.45 9.58
CA LEU A 133 -4.62 9.55 9.61
C LEU A 133 -4.22 10.68 8.65
N GLY A 134 -2.92 10.94 8.46
CA GLY A 134 -2.43 11.86 7.43
C GLY A 134 -2.73 11.40 6.01
N TYR A 135 -2.49 10.11 5.71
CA TYR A 135 -2.88 9.51 4.42
C TYR A 135 -4.39 9.59 4.20
N LEU A 136 -5.18 9.26 5.23
CA LEU A 136 -6.64 9.34 5.20
C LEU A 136 -7.08 10.78 5.00
N LYS A 137 -6.62 11.75 5.79
CA LYS A 137 -6.98 13.17 5.64
C LYS A 137 -6.64 13.74 4.26
N ARG A 138 -5.58 13.26 3.60
CA ARG A 138 -5.22 13.62 2.22
C ARG A 138 -6.07 12.90 1.18
N ALA A 139 -6.54 11.69 1.49
CA ALA A 139 -7.38 10.90 0.61
C ALA A 139 -8.89 11.17 0.79
N LEU A 140 -9.30 11.72 1.92
CA LEU A 140 -10.66 12.04 2.35
C LEU A 140 -11.19 13.46 2.02
N PRO A 141 -10.49 14.41 1.36
CA PRO A 141 -11.13 15.60 0.77
C PRO A 141 -12.05 15.23 -0.41
N LEU A 142 -12.75 14.10 -0.32
CA LEU A 142 -13.73 13.59 -1.28
C LEU A 142 -15.10 14.27 -1.11
N SER A 143 -15.22 15.26 -0.22
CA SER A 143 -16.33 16.20 -0.24
C SER A 143 -16.17 17.09 -1.48
N GLU A 144 -17.11 16.99 -2.42
CA GLU A 144 -17.19 17.69 -3.71
C GLU A 144 -16.56 17.01 -4.93
N ILE A 145 -17.02 15.79 -5.26
CA ILE A 145 -17.38 15.52 -6.65
C ILE A 145 -18.77 14.91 -6.63
N ASP A 146 -19.77 15.78 -6.56
CA ASP A 146 -21.13 15.44 -6.92
C ASP A 146 -21.14 14.96 -8.38
N GLY A 147 -21.95 13.94 -8.66
CA GLY A 147 -21.72 12.95 -9.72
C GLY A 147 -21.44 13.47 -11.13
N ASP A 148 -20.27 13.08 -11.67
CA ASP A 148 -20.11 12.77 -13.10
C ASP A 148 -18.93 11.78 -13.31
N PRO A 149 -19.20 10.47 -13.43
CA PRO A 149 -18.19 9.44 -13.70
C PRO A 149 -17.40 9.63 -15.00
N SER A 150 -17.88 10.46 -15.94
CA SER A 150 -17.22 10.69 -17.23
C SER A 150 -15.98 11.61 -17.13
N LYS A 151 -15.77 12.25 -15.98
CA LYS A 151 -14.64 13.16 -15.72
C LYS A 151 -13.46 12.52 -14.99
N VAL A 152 -13.57 11.25 -14.60
CA VAL A 152 -12.42 10.49 -14.08
C VAL A 152 -11.56 10.09 -15.27
N LEU A 153 -10.54 10.90 -15.56
CA LEU A 153 -9.58 10.58 -16.61
C LEU A 153 -8.97 9.20 -16.32
N PRO A 154 -8.89 8.31 -17.33
CA PRO A 154 -8.22 7.04 -17.17
C PRO A 154 -6.76 7.30 -16.78
N ILE A 155 -6.29 6.61 -15.73
CA ILE A 155 -4.87 6.54 -15.44
C ILE A 155 -4.24 5.76 -16.58
N SER A 156 -3.64 6.47 -17.53
CA SER A 156 -2.85 5.88 -18.60
C SER A 156 -1.69 5.11 -17.98
N LEU A 157 -1.61 3.81 -18.30
CA LEU A 157 -0.51 2.90 -17.93
C LEU A 157 0.74 3.17 -18.75
#